data_AF-A0ABD5AZZ4-F1
#
_entry.id   AF-A0ABD5AZZ4-F1
#
_cell.length_a   1.000
_cell.length_b   1.000
_cell.length_c   1.000
_cell.angle_alpha   90.00
_cell.angle_beta   90.00
_cell.angle_gamma   90.00
#
_symmetry.space_group_name_H-M   'P 1'
#
loop_
_entity.id
_entity.type
_entity.pdbx_description
1 polymer ?
#
loop_
_entity_poly.entity_id
_entity_poly.type
_entity_poly.pdbx_seq_one_letter_code
_entity_poly.pdbx_strand_id
1 'polypeptide(L)'
;MKKIILSICLGVFAIGWSQKKLPQKKSNLVLYSYQTFNCDNKGYYDPTKYKKEEIDGVHKLLYKYSGVHFDSHTVFKLSDLEDVRKNKTKYLEQLEQQYQEKKKDLYSLKIIDAPIWKKLREETIQAFEGEYLLNKTLLLAYSDPSILKKSKFYETCKSYVDAVTSPDKQKMYDAWKIHIEAQSKLNYDPKRIIAEFNNKLKTPQKDDYALIDLLGIGFHNCANNSFRPAIDEDGKTFTSFDKIFSKLKADCDEP
;
A
#
# COMPACT_ATOMS: atom_id res chain seq x y z
N MET A 1 57.45 -62.59 -44.12
CA MET A 1 57.97 -63.79 -43.44
C MET A 1 57.96 -63.55 -41.94
N LYS A 2 57.33 -64.48 -41.19
CA LYS A 2 57.47 -64.86 -39.76
C LYS A 2 57.63 -63.74 -38.70
N LYS A 3 56.58 -63.53 -37.88
CA LYS A 3 56.44 -63.89 -36.43
C LYS A 3 57.37 -63.05 -35.51
N ILE A 4 56.89 -62.42 -34.43
CA ILE A 4 56.40 -63.07 -33.20
C ILE A 4 55.51 -62.07 -32.41
N ILE A 5 54.39 -62.59 -31.90
CA ILE A 5 53.53 -62.00 -30.86
C ILE A 5 54.16 -62.32 -29.51
N LEU A 6 54.35 -61.33 -28.65
CA LEU A 6 54.51 -61.54 -27.21
C LEU A 6 53.58 -60.60 -26.45
N SER A 7 52.61 -61.19 -25.76
CA SER A 7 51.82 -60.54 -24.71
C SER A 7 52.66 -60.36 -23.46
N ILE A 8 52.64 -59.17 -22.87
CA ILE A 8 52.91 -58.95 -21.44
C ILE A 8 51.87 -57.96 -20.93
N CYS A 9 50.94 -58.45 -20.10
CA CYS A 9 50.18 -57.62 -19.17
C CYS A 9 51.11 -57.19 -18.03
N LEU A 10 51.03 -55.93 -17.60
CA LEU A 10 51.26 -55.48 -16.22
C LEU A 10 51.04 -53.96 -16.09
N GLY A 11 50.31 -53.55 -15.06
CA GLY A 11 50.58 -52.28 -14.37
C GLY A 11 49.57 -51.15 -14.56
N VAL A 12 48.55 -51.13 -13.71
CA VAL A 12 47.75 -49.95 -13.38
C VAL A 12 48.65 -48.84 -12.82
N PHE A 13 48.60 -47.64 -13.40
CA PHE A 13 48.83 -46.40 -12.67
C PHE A 13 47.82 -45.36 -13.18
N ALA A 14 46.68 -45.31 -12.50
CA ALA A 14 45.83 -44.13 -12.52
C ALA A 14 46.61 -43.01 -11.82
N ILE A 15 47.17 -42.09 -12.59
CA ILE A 15 47.69 -40.83 -12.06
C ILE A 15 46.47 -40.04 -11.59
N GLY A 16 46.16 -40.18 -10.30
CA GLY A 16 45.20 -39.33 -9.63
C GLY A 16 45.71 -37.90 -9.67
N TRP A 17 45.21 -37.10 -10.60
CA TRP A 17 45.22 -35.66 -10.44
C TRP A 17 44.34 -35.33 -9.23
N SER A 18 44.99 -35.24 -8.08
CA SER A 18 44.48 -34.57 -6.90
C SER A 18 44.15 -33.13 -7.30
N GLN A 19 42.90 -32.89 -7.69
CA GLN A 19 42.31 -31.57 -7.72
C GLN A 19 42.44 -31.00 -6.30
N LYS A 20 43.43 -30.12 -6.10
CA LYS A 20 43.45 -29.24 -4.94
C LYS A 20 42.13 -28.47 -4.97
N LYS A 21 41.18 -28.87 -4.13
CA LYS A 21 40.00 -28.06 -3.84
C LYS A 21 40.51 -26.71 -3.38
N LEU A 22 40.32 -25.69 -4.22
CA LEU A 22 40.49 -24.29 -3.82
C LEU A 22 39.75 -24.12 -2.48
N PRO A 23 40.34 -23.40 -1.50
CA PRO A 23 39.71 -23.21 -0.21
C PRO A 23 38.34 -22.58 -0.47
N GLN A 24 37.28 -23.32 -0.12
CA GLN A 24 35.91 -22.85 -0.22
C GLN A 24 35.83 -21.60 0.67
N LYS A 25 35.81 -20.42 0.04
CA LYS A 25 35.69 -19.13 0.73
C LYS A 25 34.50 -19.27 1.68
N LYS A 26 34.76 -19.28 3.00
CA LYS A 26 33.68 -19.30 4.00
C LYS A 26 32.74 -18.16 3.64
N SER A 27 31.54 -18.52 3.25
CA SER A 27 30.50 -17.56 2.88
C SER A 27 30.14 -16.80 4.15
N ASN A 28 30.62 -15.56 4.29
CA ASN A 28 30.29 -14.66 5.40
C ASN A 28 28.85 -14.09 5.29
N LEU A 29 27.97 -14.78 4.56
CA LEU A 29 26.58 -14.37 4.38
C LEU A 29 25.80 -14.61 5.68
N VAL A 30 24.91 -13.68 5.99
CA VAL A 30 24.06 -13.71 7.17
C VAL A 30 22.64 -14.08 6.75
N LEU A 31 22.02 -15.00 7.50
CA LEU A 31 20.63 -15.37 7.31
C LEU A 31 19.72 -14.23 7.78
N TYR A 32 18.75 -13.89 6.94
CA TYR A 32 17.62 -13.01 7.22
C TYR A 32 16.34 -13.81 6.99
N SER A 33 15.41 -13.75 7.94
CA SER A 33 14.14 -14.47 7.83
C SER A 33 12.99 -13.49 8.04
N TYR A 34 11.97 -13.61 7.19
CA TYR A 34 10.78 -12.77 7.24
C TYR A 34 9.57 -13.55 6.72
N GLN A 35 8.39 -13.11 7.13
CA GLN A 35 7.13 -13.71 6.69
C GLN A 35 6.43 -12.77 5.72
N THR A 36 5.92 -13.36 4.64
CA THR A 36 4.92 -12.72 3.77
C THR A 36 3.64 -13.54 3.86
N PHE A 37 2.57 -13.11 3.18
CA PHE A 37 1.30 -13.83 3.22
C PHE A 37 1.48 -15.32 2.89
N ASN A 38 1.23 -16.18 3.88
CA ASN A 38 1.38 -17.64 3.84
C ASN A 38 2.76 -18.16 3.41
N CYS A 39 3.83 -17.38 3.56
CA CYS A 39 5.19 -17.84 3.22
C CYS A 39 6.22 -17.47 4.28
N ASP A 40 7.06 -18.44 4.64
CA ASP A 40 8.29 -18.27 5.39
C ASP A 40 9.46 -18.05 4.42
N ASN A 41 10.03 -16.84 4.42
CA ASN A 41 11.13 -16.47 3.54
C ASN A 41 12.47 -16.53 4.29
N LYS A 42 13.48 -17.15 3.67
CA LYS A 42 14.86 -17.25 4.18
C LYS A 42 15.84 -16.76 3.11
N GLY A 43 16.39 -15.58 3.35
CA GLY A 43 17.37 -14.91 2.49
C GLY A 43 18.76 -14.87 3.11
N TYR A 44 19.82 -14.92 2.32
CA TYR A 44 21.20 -14.75 2.79
C TYR A 44 21.84 -13.50 2.18
N TYR A 45 22.22 -12.53 3.00
CA TYR A 45 22.79 -11.25 2.53
C TYR A 45 24.25 -11.09 2.95
N ASP A 46 24.97 -10.19 2.25
CA ASP A 46 26.35 -9.84 2.56
C ASP A 46 26.39 -8.69 3.58
N PRO A 47 26.83 -8.92 4.83
CA PRO A 47 26.85 -7.89 5.87
C PRO A 47 27.87 -6.78 5.61
N THR A 48 28.77 -6.96 4.63
CA THR A 48 29.67 -5.88 4.17
C THR A 48 28.98 -4.89 3.23
N LYS A 49 27.83 -5.27 2.66
CA LYS A 49 27.03 -4.45 1.74
C LYS A 49 25.79 -3.84 2.40
N TYR A 50 25.13 -4.58 3.29
CA TYR A 50 23.87 -4.20 3.89
C TYR A 50 23.90 -4.41 5.39
N LYS A 51 23.32 -3.48 6.16
CA LYS A 51 23.06 -3.69 7.59
C LYS A 51 21.68 -4.28 7.79
N LYS A 52 21.51 -5.11 8.82
CA LYS A 52 20.22 -5.75 9.10
C LYS A 52 19.12 -4.71 9.29
N GLU A 53 19.40 -3.63 10.01
CA GLU A 53 18.42 -2.58 10.33
C GLU A 53 17.95 -1.83 9.06
N GLU A 54 18.78 -1.77 8.03
CA GLU A 54 18.44 -1.16 6.74
C GLU A 54 17.53 -2.08 5.91
N ILE A 55 17.79 -3.40 5.94
CA ILE A 55 16.91 -4.41 5.34
C ILE A 55 15.55 -4.44 6.07
N ASP A 56 15.57 -4.40 7.42
CA ASP A 56 14.35 -4.32 8.24
C ASP A 56 13.51 -3.09 7.88
N GLY A 57 14.15 -1.94 7.67
CA GLY A 57 13.45 -0.72 7.29
C GLY A 57 12.84 -0.77 5.90
N VAL A 58 13.57 -1.31 4.91
CA VAL A 58 13.02 -1.53 3.56
C VAL A 58 11.86 -2.53 3.58
N HIS A 59 12.00 -3.62 4.35
CA HIS A 59 10.93 -4.60 4.55
C HIS A 59 9.68 -3.94 5.16
N LYS A 60 9.83 -3.09 6.18
CA LYS A 60 8.71 -2.34 6.75
C LYS A 60 8.03 -1.43 5.72
N LEU A 61 8.78 -0.73 4.87
CA LEU A 61 8.20 0.08 3.80
C LEU A 61 7.36 -0.76 2.82
N LEU A 62 7.85 -1.94 2.44
CA LEU A 62 7.19 -2.83 1.47
C LEU A 62 5.94 -3.53 2.02
N TYR A 63 5.97 -3.98 3.27
CA TYR A 63 4.95 -4.89 3.79
C TYR A 63 4.10 -4.30 4.92
N LYS A 64 4.65 -3.37 5.72
CA LYS A 64 3.90 -2.72 6.81
C LYS A 64 3.23 -1.43 6.35
N TYR A 65 3.90 -0.66 5.49
CA TYR A 65 3.47 0.67 5.06
C TYR A 65 3.02 0.75 3.59
N SER A 66 2.66 -0.38 2.98
CA SER A 66 2.18 -0.44 1.59
C SER A 66 0.67 -0.24 1.45
N GLY A 67 -0.08 -0.26 2.56
CA GLY A 67 -1.55 -0.28 2.56
C GLY A 67 -2.22 0.94 3.16
N VAL A 68 -3.38 0.69 3.76
CA VAL A 68 -4.12 1.63 4.61
C VAL A 68 -3.46 1.65 5.99
N HIS A 69 -3.19 2.84 6.51
CA HIS A 69 -2.41 3.03 7.71
C HIS A 69 -3.25 3.33 8.94
N PHE A 70 -4.51 3.73 8.80
CA PHE A 70 -5.35 4.15 9.91
C PHE A 70 -6.66 3.36 9.94
N ASP A 71 -7.23 3.20 11.13
CA ASP A 71 -8.58 2.68 11.25
C ASP A 71 -9.55 3.59 10.48
N SER A 72 -10.37 2.99 9.63
CA SER A 72 -11.31 3.72 8.80
C SER A 72 -12.70 3.74 9.45
N HIS A 73 -13.28 4.94 9.52
CA HIS A 73 -14.67 5.15 9.92
C HIS A 73 -15.47 5.49 8.67
N THR A 74 -15.46 4.58 7.69
CA THR A 74 -16.05 4.82 6.39
C THR A 74 -17.57 4.93 6.49
N VAL A 75 -18.13 5.95 5.84
CA VAL A 75 -19.57 6.22 5.88
C VAL A 75 -20.21 5.79 4.57
N PHE A 76 -21.00 4.73 4.60
CA PHE A 76 -21.73 4.20 3.42
C PHE A 76 -23.25 4.30 3.55
N LYS A 77 -23.77 4.47 4.76
CA LYS A 77 -25.20 4.58 5.07
C LYS A 77 -25.45 5.56 6.21
N LEU A 78 -26.73 5.90 6.42
CA LEU A 78 -27.15 6.86 7.44
C LEU A 78 -26.66 6.48 8.85
N SER A 79 -26.71 5.21 9.23
CA SER A 79 -26.26 4.79 10.56
C SER A 79 -24.75 4.97 10.77
N ASP A 80 -23.94 4.84 9.72
CA ASP A 80 -22.50 5.14 9.81
C ASP A 80 -22.28 6.65 9.97
N LEU A 81 -23.08 7.48 9.28
CA LEU A 81 -23.00 8.94 9.37
C LEU A 81 -23.37 9.42 10.78
N GLU A 82 -24.44 8.85 11.35
CA GLU A 82 -24.86 9.09 12.72
C GLU A 82 -23.77 8.68 13.72
N ASP A 83 -23.17 7.52 13.53
CA ASP A 83 -22.07 7.03 14.38
C ASP A 83 -20.87 7.99 14.36
N VAL A 84 -20.40 8.38 13.16
CA VAL A 84 -19.28 9.31 13.01
C VAL A 84 -19.60 10.67 13.63
N ARG A 85 -20.79 11.22 13.42
CA ARG A 85 -21.21 12.50 14.02
C ARG A 85 -21.23 12.42 15.55
N LYS A 86 -21.76 11.33 16.10
CA LYS A 86 -21.87 11.11 17.55
C LYS A 86 -20.51 10.89 18.22
N ASN A 87 -19.63 10.12 17.57
CA ASN A 87 -18.35 9.70 18.12
C ASN A 87 -17.15 10.51 17.59
N LYS A 88 -17.39 11.61 16.87
CA LYS A 88 -16.38 12.45 16.20
C LYS A 88 -15.14 12.73 17.06
N THR A 89 -15.33 13.22 18.28
CA THR A 89 -14.21 13.57 19.17
C THR A 89 -13.34 12.35 19.49
N LYS A 90 -13.97 11.23 19.86
CA LYS A 90 -13.28 9.97 20.13
C LYS A 90 -12.51 9.47 18.91
N TYR A 91 -13.12 9.51 17.71
CA TYR A 91 -12.47 9.06 16.48
C TYR A 91 -11.30 9.97 16.07
N LEU A 92 -11.40 11.28 16.30
CA LEU A 92 -10.29 12.20 16.08
C LEU A 92 -9.13 11.96 17.04
N GLU A 93 -9.40 11.70 18.32
CA GLU A 93 -8.38 11.36 19.32
C GLU A 93 -7.66 10.05 18.97
N GLN A 94 -8.43 9.02 18.58
CA GLN A 94 -7.87 7.74 18.13
C GLN A 94 -7.01 7.90 16.88
N LEU A 95 -7.47 8.68 15.89
CA LEU A 95 -6.70 8.97 14.69
C LEU A 95 -5.39 9.70 15.01
N GLU A 96 -5.43 10.69 15.91
CA GLU A 96 -4.24 11.43 16.34
C GLU A 96 -3.22 10.52 17.05
N GLN A 97 -3.69 9.65 17.96
CA GLN A 97 -2.84 8.69 18.64
C GLN A 97 -2.14 7.75 17.64
N GLN A 98 -2.90 7.19 16.70
CA GLN A 98 -2.35 6.33 15.65
C GLN A 98 -1.34 7.07 14.77
N TYR A 99 -1.64 8.32 14.43
CA TYR A 99 -0.75 9.17 13.64
C TYR A 99 0.59 9.37 14.34
N GLN A 100 0.59 9.80 15.60
CA GLN A 100 1.84 10.05 16.34
C GLN A 100 2.67 8.77 16.51
N GLU A 101 2.03 7.65 16.85
CA GLU A 101 2.70 6.36 17.01
C GLU A 101 3.32 5.87 15.70
N LYS A 102 2.52 5.80 14.63
CA LYS A 102 2.94 5.26 13.34
C LYS A 102 3.93 6.18 12.63
N LYS A 103 3.81 7.51 12.82
CA LYS A 103 4.76 8.52 12.32
C LYS A 103 6.14 8.31 12.95
N LYS A 104 6.19 8.12 14.27
CA LYS A 104 7.47 7.88 14.97
C LYS A 104 8.17 6.64 14.41
N ASP A 105 7.46 5.53 14.22
CA ASP A 105 8.04 4.32 13.64
C ASP A 105 8.53 4.57 12.19
N LEU A 106 7.67 5.12 11.31
CA LEU A 106 7.99 5.37 9.90
C LEU A 106 9.19 6.31 9.72
N TYR A 107 9.24 7.40 10.47
CA TYR A 107 10.30 8.40 10.33
C TYR A 107 11.63 7.94 10.95
N SER A 108 11.58 6.99 11.88
CA SER A 108 12.79 6.41 12.49
C SER A 108 13.45 5.32 11.66
N LEU A 109 12.81 4.87 10.56
CA LEU A 109 13.35 3.79 9.73
C LEU A 109 14.73 4.15 9.17
N LYS A 110 15.67 3.22 9.34
CA LYS A 110 16.93 3.20 8.60
C LYS A 110 16.68 2.41 7.33
N ILE A 111 17.11 2.94 6.19
CA ILE A 111 16.90 2.32 4.88
C ILE A 111 18.24 2.16 4.19
N ILE A 112 18.33 1.20 3.28
CA ILE A 112 19.50 1.03 2.42
C ILE A 112 19.68 2.31 1.61
N ASP A 113 20.92 2.82 1.56
CA ASP A 113 21.27 4.05 0.85
C ASP A 113 21.30 3.85 -0.67
N ALA A 114 20.12 3.66 -1.27
CA ALA A 114 19.94 3.55 -2.72
C ALA A 114 18.73 4.38 -3.18
N PRO A 115 18.76 4.93 -4.41
CA PRO A 115 17.70 5.81 -4.92
C PRO A 115 16.30 5.20 -4.85
N ILE A 116 16.15 3.91 -5.16
CA ILE A 116 14.86 3.21 -5.13
C ILE A 116 14.22 3.21 -3.73
N TRP A 117 15.02 3.01 -2.68
CA TRP A 117 14.54 2.96 -1.30
C TRP A 117 14.25 4.34 -0.72
N LYS A 118 15.05 5.35 -1.11
CA LYS A 118 14.78 6.76 -0.77
C LYS A 118 13.45 7.21 -1.37
N LYS A 119 13.26 6.94 -2.67
CA LYS A 119 12.01 7.24 -3.37
C LYS A 119 10.82 6.52 -2.71
N LEU A 120 10.93 5.22 -2.45
CA LEU A 120 9.88 4.47 -1.76
C LEU A 120 9.54 5.10 -0.41
N ARG A 121 10.54 5.47 0.39
CA ARG A 121 10.32 6.12 1.69
C ARG A 121 9.57 7.45 1.55
N GLU A 122 9.96 8.28 0.58
CA GLU A 122 9.31 9.57 0.31
C GLU A 122 7.84 9.39 -0.09
N GLU A 123 7.58 8.46 -1.01
CA GLU A 123 6.22 8.11 -1.46
C GLU A 123 5.37 7.53 -0.33
N THR A 124 5.95 6.65 0.50
CA THR A 124 5.28 6.12 1.70
C THR A 124 4.93 7.23 2.69
N ILE A 125 5.85 8.16 2.95
CA ILE A 125 5.58 9.31 3.83
C ILE A 125 4.47 10.19 3.26
N GLN A 126 4.52 10.50 1.97
CA GLN A 126 3.48 11.27 1.30
C GLN A 126 2.12 10.60 1.42
N ALA A 127 2.05 9.28 1.20
CA ALA A 127 0.81 8.52 1.31
C ALA A 127 0.28 8.49 2.75
N PHE A 128 1.15 8.25 3.73
CA PHE A 128 0.83 8.23 5.15
C PHE A 128 0.26 9.58 5.64
N GLU A 129 0.95 10.68 5.34
CA GLU A 129 0.51 12.05 5.71
C GLU A 129 -0.75 12.46 4.94
N GLY A 130 -0.88 12.01 3.69
CA GLY A 130 -2.07 12.14 2.86
C GLY A 130 -3.30 11.52 3.49
N GLU A 131 -3.19 10.24 3.86
CA GLU A 131 -4.26 9.45 4.45
C GLU A 131 -4.70 10.00 5.81
N TYR A 132 -3.76 10.38 6.67
CA TYR A 132 -4.08 11.01 7.96
C TYR A 132 -4.92 12.28 7.76
N LEU A 133 -4.47 13.17 6.87
CA LEU A 133 -5.18 14.43 6.61
C LEU A 133 -6.53 14.20 5.96
N LEU A 134 -6.67 13.20 5.08
CA LEU A 134 -7.94 12.83 4.48
C LEU A 134 -8.93 12.33 5.55
N ASN A 135 -8.51 11.37 6.37
CA ASN A 135 -9.36 10.80 7.42
C ASN A 135 -9.79 11.87 8.43
N LYS A 136 -8.86 12.73 8.86
CA LYS A 136 -9.17 13.86 9.75
C LYS A 136 -10.17 14.83 9.12
N THR A 137 -9.97 15.15 7.85
CA THR A 137 -10.86 16.03 7.09
C THR A 137 -12.26 15.43 7.00
N LEU A 138 -12.40 14.15 6.66
CA LEU A 138 -13.70 13.48 6.53
C LEU A 138 -14.45 13.42 7.86
N LEU A 139 -13.79 13.02 8.95
CA LEU A 139 -14.38 12.99 10.31
C LEU A 139 -14.97 14.35 10.72
N LEU A 140 -14.31 15.45 10.34
CA LEU A 140 -14.81 16.80 10.58
C LEU A 140 -15.94 17.18 9.60
N ALA A 141 -15.75 16.91 8.31
CA ALA A 141 -16.65 17.31 7.22
C ALA A 141 -18.04 16.69 7.31
N TYR A 142 -18.17 15.47 7.86
CA TYR A 142 -19.49 14.85 8.04
C TYR A 142 -20.40 15.61 9.01
N SER A 143 -19.83 16.39 9.93
CA SER A 143 -20.59 17.29 10.81
C SER A 143 -20.64 18.73 10.29
N ASP A 144 -19.56 19.20 9.68
CA ASP A 144 -19.44 20.56 9.16
C ASP A 144 -18.67 20.54 7.82
N PRO A 145 -19.38 20.47 6.68
CA PRO A 145 -18.74 20.43 5.37
C PRO A 145 -17.88 21.67 5.09
N SER A 146 -18.14 22.82 5.74
CA SER A 146 -17.46 24.08 5.44
C SER A 146 -15.94 24.01 5.69
N ILE A 147 -15.50 23.11 6.56
CA ILE A 147 -14.08 22.85 6.84
C ILE A 147 -13.31 22.43 5.58
N LEU A 148 -13.98 21.84 4.58
CA LEU A 148 -13.37 21.41 3.32
C LEU A 148 -12.81 22.58 2.51
N LYS A 149 -13.35 23.80 2.65
CA LYS A 149 -12.83 25.01 2.00
C LYS A 149 -11.40 25.36 2.45
N LYS A 150 -10.98 24.85 3.61
CA LYS A 150 -9.63 25.03 4.16
C LYS A 150 -8.76 23.78 4.02
N SER A 151 -9.29 22.71 3.42
CA SER A 151 -8.55 21.46 3.24
C SER A 151 -7.44 21.64 2.20
N LYS A 152 -6.31 20.94 2.38
CA LYS A 152 -5.26 20.87 1.35
C LYS A 152 -5.76 20.27 0.02
N PHE A 153 -6.87 19.54 0.06
CA PHE A 153 -7.48 18.91 -1.12
C PHE A 153 -8.47 19.82 -1.85
N TYR A 154 -8.64 21.07 -1.42
CA TYR A 154 -9.64 21.98 -2.00
C TYR A 154 -9.47 22.13 -3.51
N GLU A 155 -8.29 22.53 -3.98
CA GLU A 155 -8.06 22.76 -5.40
C GLU A 155 -8.20 21.48 -6.22
N THR A 156 -7.66 20.36 -5.73
CA THR A 156 -7.75 19.07 -6.42
C THR A 156 -9.18 18.54 -6.51
N CYS A 157 -10.00 18.76 -5.49
CA CYS A 157 -11.34 18.20 -5.36
C CYS A 157 -12.43 19.28 -5.36
N LYS A 158 -12.15 20.41 -6.02
CA LYS A 158 -12.94 21.64 -5.97
C LYS A 158 -14.41 21.43 -6.31
N SER A 159 -14.71 20.61 -7.32
CA SER A 159 -16.09 20.29 -7.72
C SER A 159 -16.90 19.67 -6.58
N TYR A 160 -16.32 18.71 -5.86
CA TYR A 160 -16.96 18.08 -4.71
C TYR A 160 -17.08 19.05 -3.53
N VAL A 161 -16.02 19.81 -3.23
CA VAL A 161 -16.04 20.76 -2.11
C VAL A 161 -17.05 21.88 -2.34
N ASP A 162 -17.06 22.50 -3.52
CA ASP A 162 -17.99 23.58 -3.83
C ASP A 162 -19.45 23.09 -3.79
N ALA A 163 -19.72 21.85 -4.21
CA ALA A 163 -21.05 21.25 -4.15
C ALA A 163 -21.55 21.04 -2.71
N VAL A 164 -20.77 20.37 -1.86
CA VAL A 164 -21.19 20.04 -0.48
C VAL A 164 -21.16 21.22 0.48
N THR A 165 -20.47 22.30 0.11
CA THR A 165 -20.39 23.54 0.91
C THR A 165 -21.22 24.69 0.35
N SER A 166 -21.99 24.43 -0.70
CA SER A 166 -22.90 25.40 -1.31
C SER A 166 -24.05 25.74 -0.35
N PRO A 167 -24.41 27.02 -0.19
CA PRO A 167 -25.67 27.39 0.48
C PRO A 167 -26.89 26.97 -0.35
N ASP A 168 -26.73 26.84 -1.67
CA ASP A 168 -27.75 26.33 -2.59
C ASP A 168 -27.67 24.81 -2.68
N LYS A 169 -28.64 24.14 -2.06
CA LYS A 169 -28.74 22.68 -2.01
C LYS A 169 -28.99 22.05 -3.37
N GLN A 170 -29.57 22.78 -4.33
CA GLN A 170 -29.79 22.23 -5.67
C GLN A 170 -28.45 21.92 -6.35
N LYS A 171 -27.43 22.76 -6.16
CA LYS A 171 -26.06 22.50 -6.67
C LYS A 171 -25.47 21.21 -6.09
N MET A 172 -25.73 20.92 -4.82
CA MET A 172 -25.31 19.66 -4.20
C MET A 172 -26.01 18.46 -4.84
N TYR A 173 -27.32 18.55 -5.07
CA TYR A 173 -28.08 17.47 -5.70
C TYR A 173 -27.71 17.25 -7.17
N ASP A 174 -27.43 18.32 -7.91
CA ASP A 174 -26.98 18.23 -9.30
C ASP A 174 -25.60 17.54 -9.40
N ALA A 175 -24.67 17.93 -8.52
CA ALA A 175 -23.37 17.26 -8.40
C ALA A 175 -23.51 15.79 -7.98
N TRP A 176 -24.42 15.50 -7.05
CA TRP A 176 -24.73 14.13 -6.63
C TRP A 176 -25.27 13.29 -7.78
N LYS A 177 -26.22 13.84 -8.56
CA LYS A 177 -26.75 13.19 -9.76
C LYS A 177 -25.63 12.87 -10.77
N ILE A 178 -24.78 13.84 -11.10
CA ILE A 178 -23.65 13.65 -12.02
C ILE A 178 -22.71 12.55 -11.50
N HIS A 179 -22.40 12.56 -10.21
CA HIS A 179 -21.57 11.54 -9.58
C HIS A 179 -22.19 10.15 -9.73
N ILE A 180 -23.48 9.99 -9.42
CA ILE A 180 -24.19 8.71 -9.54
C ILE A 180 -24.27 8.24 -10.99
N GLU A 181 -24.55 9.13 -11.94
CA GLU A 181 -24.58 8.79 -13.37
C GLU A 181 -23.21 8.28 -13.84
N ALA A 182 -22.12 8.90 -13.40
CA ALA A 182 -20.77 8.42 -13.70
C ALA A 182 -20.51 7.03 -13.09
N GLN A 183 -20.85 6.82 -11.81
CA GLN A 183 -20.69 5.52 -11.13
C GLN A 183 -21.53 4.41 -11.77
N SER A 184 -22.76 4.72 -12.20
CA SER A 184 -23.67 3.76 -12.82
C SER A 184 -23.09 3.15 -14.10
N LYS A 185 -22.34 3.93 -14.91
CA LYS A 185 -21.75 3.47 -16.18
C LYS A 185 -20.66 2.42 -15.98
N LEU A 186 -20.06 2.40 -14.79
CA LEU A 186 -19.00 1.46 -14.41
C LEU A 186 -19.55 0.26 -13.62
N ASN A 187 -20.85 0.25 -13.31
CA ASN A 187 -21.49 -0.79 -12.53
C ASN A 187 -22.09 -1.89 -13.42
N TYR A 188 -22.12 -3.13 -12.93
CA TYR A 188 -22.75 -4.26 -13.61
C TYR A 188 -24.28 -4.08 -13.75
N ASP A 189 -24.92 -3.35 -12.84
CA ASP A 189 -26.34 -2.98 -12.92
C ASP A 189 -26.55 -1.45 -12.82
N PRO A 190 -26.43 -0.72 -13.94
CA PRO A 190 -26.60 0.73 -13.97
C PRO A 190 -28.02 1.17 -13.56
N LYS A 191 -29.04 0.37 -13.89
CA LYS A 191 -30.45 0.73 -13.64
C LYS A 191 -30.76 0.73 -12.15
N ARG A 192 -30.25 -0.25 -11.41
CA ARG A 192 -30.40 -0.32 -9.95
C ARG A 192 -29.78 0.90 -9.27
N ILE A 193 -28.57 1.31 -9.67
CA ILE A 193 -27.89 2.48 -9.10
C ILE A 193 -28.71 3.77 -9.28
N ILE A 194 -29.25 4.00 -10.48
CA ILE A 194 -30.10 5.17 -10.76
C ILE A 194 -31.43 5.10 -9.99
N ALA A 195 -32.05 3.92 -9.88
CA ALA A 195 -33.28 3.73 -9.13
C ALA A 195 -33.08 4.01 -7.62
N GLU A 196 -31.99 3.51 -7.04
CA GLU A 196 -31.62 3.77 -5.64
C GLU A 196 -31.41 5.26 -5.38
N PHE A 197 -30.69 5.97 -6.25
CA PHE A 197 -30.55 7.42 -6.17
C PHE A 197 -31.90 8.14 -6.21
N ASN A 198 -32.76 7.81 -7.17
CA ASN A 198 -34.08 8.43 -7.30
C ASN A 198 -34.96 8.19 -6.07
N ASN A 199 -34.82 7.03 -5.42
CA ASN A 199 -35.51 6.74 -4.17
C ASN A 199 -34.96 7.58 -3.02
N LYS A 200 -33.63 7.65 -2.84
CA LYS A 200 -32.98 8.48 -1.81
C LYS A 200 -33.33 9.96 -1.97
N LEU A 201 -33.36 10.48 -3.20
CA LEU A 201 -33.66 11.89 -3.50
C LEU A 201 -35.08 12.32 -3.08
N LYS A 202 -36.03 11.38 -2.99
CA LYS A 202 -37.41 11.64 -2.55
C LYS A 202 -37.58 11.63 -1.02
N THR A 203 -36.56 11.21 -0.28
CA THR A 203 -36.64 11.10 1.18
C THR A 203 -36.35 12.44 1.88
N PRO A 204 -36.85 12.65 3.11
CA PRO A 204 -36.44 13.76 3.96
C PRO A 204 -34.92 13.79 4.23
N GLN A 205 -34.25 12.62 4.21
CA GLN A 205 -32.82 12.47 4.47
C GLN A 205 -31.93 12.64 3.23
N LYS A 206 -32.47 13.13 2.11
CA LYS A 206 -31.73 13.34 0.85
C LYS A 206 -30.44 14.14 1.00
N ASP A 207 -30.39 15.08 1.94
CA ASP A 207 -29.19 15.87 2.24
C ASP A 207 -28.06 15.01 2.79
N ASP A 208 -28.37 14.13 3.73
CA ASP A 208 -27.40 13.21 4.32
C ASP A 208 -26.97 12.15 3.30
N TYR A 209 -27.88 11.65 2.47
CA TYR A 209 -27.49 10.74 1.37
C TYR A 209 -26.56 11.41 0.36
N ALA A 210 -26.84 12.65 -0.04
CA ALA A 210 -25.95 13.41 -0.91
C ALA A 210 -24.56 13.60 -0.28
N LEU A 211 -24.53 13.92 1.03
CA LEU A 211 -23.28 14.08 1.78
C LEU A 211 -22.48 12.78 1.84
N ILE A 212 -23.15 11.64 2.09
CA ILE A 212 -22.52 10.32 2.14
C ILE A 212 -21.85 9.99 0.82
N ASP A 213 -22.58 10.10 -0.29
CA ASP A 213 -22.05 9.71 -1.60
C ASP A 213 -20.97 10.70 -2.09
N LEU A 214 -21.20 12.02 -1.93
CA LEU A 214 -20.25 13.04 -2.37
C LEU A 214 -18.99 13.09 -1.51
N LEU A 215 -19.06 12.89 -0.19
CA LEU A 215 -17.86 12.87 0.66
C LEU A 215 -17.19 11.51 0.70
N GLY A 216 -17.96 10.46 1.00
CA GLY A 216 -17.46 9.12 1.24
C GLY A 216 -16.90 8.44 0.00
N ILE A 217 -17.40 8.78 -1.18
CA ILE A 217 -16.93 8.22 -2.45
C ILE A 217 -16.27 9.31 -3.30
N GLY A 218 -17.01 10.39 -3.62
CA GLY A 218 -16.53 11.43 -4.53
C GLY A 218 -15.24 12.12 -4.07
N PHE A 219 -15.34 12.88 -2.97
CA PHE A 219 -14.22 13.60 -2.37
C PHE A 219 -13.13 12.65 -1.88
N HIS A 220 -13.48 11.57 -1.18
CA HIS A 220 -12.51 10.59 -0.70
C HIS A 220 -11.63 10.06 -1.82
N ASN A 221 -12.23 9.58 -2.93
CA ASN A 221 -11.45 9.01 -4.04
C ASN A 221 -10.62 10.07 -4.75
N CYS A 222 -11.18 11.27 -4.96
CA CYS A 222 -10.43 12.40 -5.51
C CYS A 222 -9.19 12.73 -4.66
N ALA A 223 -9.37 12.87 -3.34
CA ALA A 223 -8.30 13.22 -2.43
C ALA A 223 -7.28 12.08 -2.31
N ASN A 224 -7.72 10.83 -2.17
CA ASN A 224 -6.83 9.67 -2.09
C ASN A 224 -5.93 9.55 -3.32
N ASN A 225 -6.47 9.76 -4.51
CA ASN A 225 -5.70 9.73 -5.76
C ASN A 225 -4.66 10.86 -5.87
N SER A 226 -4.78 11.93 -5.08
CA SER A 226 -3.85 13.07 -5.13
C SER A 226 -2.52 12.83 -4.42
N PHE A 227 -2.44 11.84 -3.54
CA PHE A 227 -1.24 11.59 -2.72
C PHE A 227 -0.73 10.16 -2.76
N ARG A 228 -1.47 9.23 -3.36
CA ARG A 228 -0.99 7.86 -3.55
C ARG A 228 -0.03 7.81 -4.74
N PRO A 229 1.13 7.16 -4.60
CA PRO A 229 2.03 6.95 -5.74
C PRO A 229 1.35 6.06 -6.79
N ALA A 230 1.85 6.13 -8.02
CA ALA A 230 1.46 5.19 -9.06
C ALA A 230 1.80 3.75 -8.65
N ILE A 231 0.98 2.81 -9.07
CA ILE A 231 1.20 1.38 -8.81
C ILE A 231 2.49 0.95 -9.52
N ASP A 232 3.34 0.21 -8.82
CA ASP A 232 4.52 -0.45 -9.41
C ASP A 232 4.08 -1.68 -10.21
N GLU A 233 3.54 -1.45 -11.40
CA GLU A 233 2.98 -2.49 -12.28
C GLU A 233 3.99 -3.59 -12.63
N ASP A 234 5.26 -3.23 -12.74
CA ASP A 234 6.36 -4.15 -13.09
C ASP A 234 6.91 -4.91 -11.86
N GLY A 235 6.44 -4.62 -10.65
CA GLY A 235 6.96 -5.21 -9.42
C GLY A 235 8.46 -4.95 -9.19
N LYS A 236 8.99 -3.84 -9.71
CA LYS A 236 10.42 -3.50 -9.66
C LYS A 236 10.94 -3.38 -8.23
N THR A 237 10.11 -2.87 -7.33
CA THR A 237 10.46 -2.61 -5.93
C THR A 237 10.64 -3.91 -5.16
N PHE A 238 9.70 -4.85 -5.30
CA PHE A 238 9.80 -6.20 -4.72
C PHE A 238 10.96 -6.99 -5.32
N THR A 239 11.10 -6.97 -6.65
CA THR A 239 12.23 -7.63 -7.32
C THR A 239 13.58 -7.06 -6.88
N SER A 240 13.64 -5.77 -6.56
CA SER A 240 14.87 -5.14 -6.04
C SER A 240 15.16 -5.54 -4.60
N PHE A 241 14.13 -5.86 -3.81
CA PHE A 241 14.29 -6.37 -2.45
C PHE A 241 14.88 -7.78 -2.48
N ASP A 242 14.39 -8.65 -3.37
CA ASP A 242 14.93 -10.01 -3.53
C ASP A 242 16.42 -10.02 -3.88
N LYS A 243 16.86 -9.05 -4.69
CA LYS A 243 18.27 -8.88 -5.10
C LYS A 243 19.22 -8.52 -3.95
N ILE A 244 18.71 -8.15 -2.79
CA ILE A 244 19.53 -7.98 -1.57
C ILE A 244 20.14 -9.33 -1.16
N PHE A 245 19.42 -10.42 -1.43
CA PHE A 245 19.80 -11.76 -1.01
C PHE A 245 20.55 -12.50 -2.11
N SER A 246 21.71 -13.07 -1.78
CA SER A 246 22.47 -13.95 -2.70
C SER A 246 21.79 -15.29 -2.92
N LYS A 247 20.95 -15.70 -1.95
CA LYS A 247 20.06 -16.86 -2.02
C LYS A 247 18.80 -16.50 -1.28
N LEU A 248 17.64 -16.74 -1.88
CA LEU A 248 16.33 -16.55 -1.28
C LEU A 248 15.52 -17.84 -1.48
N LYS A 249 14.96 -18.38 -0.40
CA LYS A 249 14.00 -19.49 -0.45
C LYS A 249 12.71 -19.02 0.21
N ALA A 250 11.59 -19.19 -0.48
CA ALA A 250 10.25 -19.09 0.09
C ALA A 250 9.72 -20.50 0.33
N ASP A 251 9.13 -20.73 1.50
CA ASP A 251 8.37 -21.92 1.83
C ASP A 251 6.94 -21.47 2.08
N CYS A 252 6.03 -21.80 1.16
CA CYS A 252 4.67 -21.28 1.16
C CYS A 252 3.67 -22.40 1.38
N ASP A 253 2.65 -22.15 2.20
CA ASP A 253 1.53 -23.06 2.35
C ASP A 253 0.75 -23.12 1.02
N GLU A 254 0.35 -24.32 0.59
CA GLU A 254 -0.53 -24.48 -0.56
C GLU A 254 -1.92 -23.86 -0.26
N PRO A 255 -2.56 -23.19 -1.23
CA PRO A 255 -3.85 -22.52 -1.04
C PRO A 255 -5.02 -23.47 -0.76
#